data_AF-A0AAN7L369-F1
#
_entry.id   AF-A0AAN7L369-F1
#
_cell.length_a   1.000
_cell.length_b   1.000
_cell.length_c   1.000
_cell.angle_alpha   90.00
_cell.angle_beta   90.00
_cell.angle_gamma   90.00
#
_symmetry.space_group_name_H-M   'P 1'
#
loop_
_entity.id
_entity.type
_entity.pdbx_description
1 polymer ?
#
loop_
_entity_poly.entity_id
_entity_poly.type
_entity_poly.pdbx_seq_one_letter_code
_entity_poly.pdbx_strand_id
1 'polypeptide(L)'
;MELFIIYFLKRGQLDQCVEFLESVSISKNEVWTPHFSTIAALQKHFEGNGDVVTAHKLFSLLKDVDSLKATAYHMLLKAYAAAGKTDPGFRGMLEEDGIMISGELKELLHKVCPL
;
A
#
# COMPACT_ATOMS: atom_id res chain seq x y z
N MET A 1 0.64 -6.47 -17.66
CA MET A 1 0.09 -5.76 -16.48
C MET A 1 1.23 -5.35 -15.54
N GLU A 2 1.89 -6.30 -14.89
CA GLU A 2 2.88 -6.00 -13.84
C GLU A 2 4.13 -5.25 -14.29
N LEU A 3 4.61 -5.48 -15.52
CA LEU A 3 5.74 -4.70 -16.06
C LEU A 3 5.44 -3.19 -16.12
N PHE A 4 4.19 -2.81 -16.42
CA PHE A 4 3.78 -1.40 -16.44
C PHE A 4 3.69 -0.83 -15.02
N ILE A 5 3.14 -1.60 -14.07
CA ILE A 5 3.11 -1.21 -12.65
C ILE A 5 4.53 -0.95 -12.13
N ILE A 6 5.44 -1.91 -12.32
CA ILE A 6 6.84 -1.76 -11.91
C ILE A 6 7.51 -0.58 -12.63
N TYR A 7 7.24 -0.39 -13.92
CA TYR A 7 7.76 0.73 -14.71
C TYR A 7 7.33 2.08 -14.11
N PHE A 8 6.03 2.27 -13.85
CA PHE A 8 5.52 3.51 -13.29
C PHE A 8 6.06 3.76 -11.87
N LEU A 9 6.05 2.74 -11.00
CA LEU A 9 6.59 2.82 -9.63
C LEU A 9 8.07 3.22 -9.61
N LYS A 10 8.90 2.64 -10.48
CA LYS A 10 10.34 2.96 -10.56
C LYS A 10 10.61 4.39 -11.03
N ARG A 11 9.68 5.00 -11.76
CA ARG A 11 9.81 6.38 -12.26
C ARG A 11 9.07 7.40 -11.40
N GLY A 12 8.45 6.97 -10.29
CA GLY A 12 7.60 7.83 -9.47
C GLY A 12 6.35 8.33 -10.20
N GLN A 13 5.95 7.67 -11.30
CA GLN A 13 4.79 8.04 -12.11
C GLN A 13 3.53 7.44 -11.51
N LEU A 14 3.21 7.81 -10.28
CA LEU A 14 2.21 7.11 -9.48
C LEU A 14 0.78 7.35 -9.94
N ASP A 15 0.43 8.55 -10.40
CA ASP A 15 -0.89 8.80 -10.98
C ASP A 15 -1.14 7.89 -12.20
N GLN A 16 -0.12 7.70 -13.05
CA GLN A 16 -0.20 6.77 -14.18
C GLN A 16 -0.31 5.31 -13.72
N CYS A 17 0.34 4.96 -12.61
CA CYS A 17 0.22 3.64 -12.01
C CYS A 17 -1.21 3.38 -11.49
N VAL A 18 -1.81 4.37 -10.84
CA VAL A 18 -3.17 4.33 -10.29
C VAL A 18 -4.18 4.23 -11.44
N GLU A 19 -4.11 5.11 -12.43
CA GLU A 19 -4.97 5.08 -13.62
C GLU A 19 -4.87 3.74 -14.37
N PHE A 20 -3.65 3.20 -14.49
CA PHE A 20 -3.45 1.89 -15.11
C PHE A 20 -4.11 0.77 -14.29
N LEU A 21 -3.92 0.75 -12.97
CA LEU A 21 -4.54 -0.24 -12.08
C LEU A 21 -6.07 -0.17 -12.10
N GLU A 22 -6.64 1.04 -12.09
CA GLU A 22 -8.09 1.26 -12.22
C GLU A 22 -8.64 0.75 -13.55
N SER A 23 -7.96 1.07 -14.66
CA SER A 23 -8.39 0.59 -15.98
C SER A 23 -8.39 -0.93 -16.07
N VAL A 24 -7.44 -1.57 -15.40
CA VAL A 24 -7.28 -3.02 -15.38
C VAL A 24 -8.31 -3.67 -14.45
N SER A 25 -8.56 -3.12 -13.27
CA SER A 25 -9.54 -3.66 -12.31
C SER A 25 -10.97 -3.59 -12.87
N ILE A 26 -11.33 -2.49 -13.55
CA ILE A 26 -12.63 -2.35 -14.23
C ILE A 26 -12.78 -3.40 -15.35
N SER A 27 -11.69 -3.74 -16.03
CA SER A 27 -11.72 -4.64 -17.20
C SER A 27 -11.74 -6.14 -16.87
N LYS A 28 -11.44 -6.53 -15.62
CA LYS A 28 -11.27 -7.94 -15.25
C LYS A 28 -12.02 -8.25 -13.95
N ASN A 29 -13.08 -9.06 -14.04
CA ASN A 29 -13.75 -9.71 -12.90
C ASN A 29 -12.86 -10.79 -12.21
N GLU A 30 -11.54 -10.71 -12.34
CA GLU A 30 -10.61 -11.69 -11.79
C GLU A 30 -9.82 -11.10 -10.63
N VAL A 31 -9.68 -11.89 -9.56
CA VAL A 31 -8.83 -11.56 -8.41
C VAL A 31 -7.38 -11.48 -8.88
N TRP A 32 -6.84 -10.28 -9.00
CA TRP A 32 -5.44 -10.07 -9.36
C TRP A 32 -4.53 -10.51 -8.23
N THR A 33 -3.62 -11.46 -8.50
CA THR A 33 -2.56 -11.85 -7.57
C THR A 33 -1.21 -11.47 -8.17
N PRO A 34 -0.53 -10.44 -7.66
CA PRO A 34 0.72 -9.98 -8.25
C PRO A 34 1.89 -10.93 -8.00
N HIS A 35 2.86 -10.95 -8.91
CA HIS A 35 4.14 -11.58 -8.65
C HIS A 35 4.90 -10.87 -7.53
N PHE A 36 5.75 -11.65 -6.84
CA PHE A 36 6.65 -11.18 -5.80
C PHE A 36 7.45 -9.92 -6.19
N SER A 37 7.90 -9.83 -7.44
CA SER A 37 8.65 -8.66 -7.93
C SER A 37 7.84 -7.36 -7.90
N THR A 38 6.53 -7.43 -8.11
CA THR A 38 5.62 -6.28 -8.05
C THR A 38 5.37 -5.88 -6.60
N ILE A 39 5.15 -6.85 -5.71
CA ILE A 39 5.02 -6.62 -4.27
C ILE A 39 6.28 -5.95 -3.72
N ALA A 40 7.47 -6.45 -4.08
CA ALA A 40 8.74 -5.87 -3.67
C ALA A 40 8.94 -4.44 -4.20
N ALA A 41 8.51 -4.17 -5.45
CA ALA A 41 8.58 -2.82 -6.01
C ALA A 41 7.64 -1.83 -5.29
N LEU A 42 6.42 -2.27 -4.95
CA LEU A 42 5.46 -1.49 -4.16
C LEU A 42 6.03 -1.18 -2.78
N GLN A 43 6.54 -2.18 -2.06
CA GLN A 43 7.13 -1.97 -0.73
C GLN A 43 8.31 -1.01 -0.78
N LYS A 44 9.23 -1.19 -1.74
CA LYS A 44 10.43 -0.35 -1.89
C LYS A 44 10.09 1.10 -2.23
N HIS A 45 9.03 1.34 -3.00
CA HIS A 45 8.66 2.70 -3.38
C HIS A 45 8.34 3.60 -2.17
N PHE A 46 7.80 3.01 -1.10
CA PHE A 46 7.40 3.73 0.11
C PHE A 46 8.43 3.64 1.24
N GLU A 47 9.59 3.03 1.00
CA GLU A 47 10.72 3.10 1.92
C GLU A 47 11.31 4.52 1.90
N GLY A 48 11.02 5.30 2.95
CA GLY A 48 11.54 6.66 3.12
C GLY A 48 10.83 7.74 2.30
N ASN A 49 9.77 7.39 1.55
CA ASN A 49 8.93 8.35 0.85
C ASN A 49 7.69 8.69 1.70
N GLY A 50 7.59 9.94 2.15
CA GLY A 50 6.48 10.45 2.98
C GLY A 50 5.24 10.89 2.20
N ASP A 51 5.07 10.45 0.95
CA ASP A 51 3.91 10.80 0.13
C ASP A 51 2.65 10.01 0.57
N VAL A 52 2.01 10.53 1.62
CA VAL A 52 0.78 9.97 2.19
C VAL A 52 -0.40 10.06 1.22
N VAL A 53 -0.47 11.10 0.38
CA VAL A 53 -1.59 11.28 -0.56
C VAL A 53 -1.58 10.14 -1.57
N THR A 54 -0.41 9.85 -2.13
CA THR A 54 -0.29 8.78 -3.10
C THR A 54 -0.36 7.39 -2.47
N ALA A 55 0.14 7.23 -1.24
CA ALA A 55 -0.04 6.00 -0.47
C ALA A 55 -1.52 5.68 -0.26
N HIS A 56 -2.36 6.68 0.01
CA HIS A 56 -3.82 6.50 0.14
C HIS A 56 -4.48 6.06 -1.16
N LYS A 57 -4.13 6.67 -2.30
CA LYS A 57 -4.66 6.27 -3.62
C LYS A 57 -4.33 4.80 -3.92
N LEU A 58 -3.09 4.38 -3.69
CA LEU A 58 -2.71 2.98 -3.88
C LEU A 58 -3.35 2.07 -2.84
N PHE A 59 -3.47 2.51 -1.59
CA PHE A 59 -4.15 1.75 -0.54
C PHE A 59 -5.60 1.42 -0.93
N SER A 60 -6.38 2.39 -1.42
CA SER A 60 -7.76 2.13 -1.83
C SER A 60 -7.88 1.10 -2.96
N LEU A 61 -6.90 1.02 -3.85
CA LEU A 61 -6.90 0.02 -4.94
C LEU A 61 -6.47 -1.37 -4.48
N LEU A 62 -5.52 -1.43 -3.55
CA LEU A 62 -4.87 -2.67 -3.14
C LEU A 62 -5.56 -3.33 -1.95
N LYS A 63 -6.26 -2.58 -1.11
CA LYS A 63 -6.93 -3.12 0.08
C LYS A 63 -8.04 -4.11 -0.26
N ASP A 64 -8.71 -3.94 -1.40
CA ASP A 64 -9.80 -4.82 -1.83
C ASP A 64 -9.31 -6.13 -2.46
N VAL A 65 -7.98 -6.25 -2.67
CA VAL A 65 -7.33 -7.47 -3.13
C VAL A 65 -6.76 -8.21 -1.92
N ASP A 66 -7.37 -9.33 -1.53
CA ASP A 66 -7.00 -10.05 -0.28
C ASP A 66 -5.51 -10.40 -0.19
N SER A 67 -4.88 -10.79 -1.31
CA SER A 67 -3.44 -11.10 -1.35
C SER A 67 -2.52 -9.89 -1.16
N LEU A 68 -3.06 -8.68 -1.32
CA LEU A 68 -2.34 -7.41 -1.23
C LEU A 68 -2.72 -6.56 -0.04
N LYS A 69 -3.84 -6.84 0.63
CA LYS A 69 -4.36 -6.04 1.74
C LYS A 69 -3.30 -5.77 2.82
N ALA A 70 -2.58 -6.80 3.28
CA ALA A 70 -1.50 -6.63 4.25
C ALA A 70 -0.33 -5.77 3.71
N THR A 71 -0.01 -5.90 2.41
CA THR A 71 1.02 -5.07 1.75
C THR A 71 0.58 -3.61 1.68
N ALA A 72 -0.71 -3.35 1.39
CA ALA A 72 -1.29 -2.02 1.35
C ALA A 72 -1.17 -1.32 2.71
N TYR A 73 -1.45 -2.04 3.81
CA TYR A 73 -1.27 -1.51 5.16
C TYR A 73 0.19 -1.17 5.48
N HIS A 74 1.14 -2.07 5.19
CA HIS A 74 2.56 -1.79 5.39
C HIS A 74 3.00 -0.54 4.63
N MET A 75 2.59 -0.43 3.37
CA MET A 75 2.89 0.70 2.50
C MET A 75 2.38 2.02 3.07
N LEU A 76 1.10 2.06 3.46
CA LEU A 76 0.46 3.25 3.99
C LEU A 76 1.10 3.69 5.31
N LEU A 77 1.36 2.74 6.22
CA LEU A 77 2.01 3.02 7.49
C LEU A 77 3.47 3.49 7.31
N LYS A 78 4.22 2.94 6.34
CA LYS A 78 5.56 3.43 5.99
C LYS A 78 5.52 4.89 5.52
N ALA A 79 4.56 5.25 4.68
CA ALA A 79 4.39 6.62 4.20
C ALA A 79 4.06 7.59 5.34
N TYR A 80 3.14 7.22 6.23
CA TYR A 80 2.82 8.02 7.42
C TYR A 80 4.02 8.19 8.35
N ALA A 81 4.74 7.10 8.64
CA ALA A 81 5.91 7.12 9.49
C ALA A 81 7.03 8.00 8.90
N ALA A 82 7.28 7.90 7.58
CA ALA A 82 8.27 8.73 6.87
C ALA A 82 7.86 10.21 6.84
N ALA A 83 6.56 10.51 6.78
CA ALA A 83 6.02 11.87 6.84
C ALA A 83 5.94 12.43 8.27
N GLY A 84 6.25 11.65 9.30
CA GLY A 84 6.07 12.03 10.71
C GLY A 84 4.60 12.27 11.08
N LYS A 85 3.65 11.67 10.35
CA LYS A 85 2.21 11.82 10.58
C LYS A 85 1.69 10.70 11.46
N THR A 86 0.68 11.03 12.24
CA THR A 86 -0.05 10.08 13.08
C THR A 86 -1.52 10.01 12.71
N ASP A 87 -2.15 8.87 12.98
CA ASP A 87 -3.59 8.67 12.83
C ASP A 87 -4.06 7.59 13.84
N PRO A 88 -4.95 7.95 14.79
CA PRO A 88 -5.44 7.01 15.80
C PRO A 88 -6.31 5.89 15.20
N GLY A 89 -6.82 6.05 13.98
CA GLY A 89 -7.72 5.09 13.33
C GLY A 89 -7.03 3.79 12.88
N PHE A 90 -5.70 3.78 12.69
CA PHE A 90 -5.00 2.62 12.09
C PHE A 90 -5.18 1.31 12.85
N ARG A 91 -5.27 1.34 14.19
CA ARG A 91 -5.51 0.12 14.97
C ARG A 91 -6.88 -0.47 14.67
N GLY A 92 -7.91 0.37 14.66
CA GLY A 92 -9.28 -0.04 14.33
C GLY A 92 -9.36 -0.60 12.92
N MET A 93 -8.78 0.10 11.93
CA MET A 93 -8.80 -0.37 10.53
C MET A 93 -8.13 -1.75 10.37
N LEU A 94 -6.97 -1.98 11.01
CA LEU A 94 -6.30 -3.29 10.96
C LEU A 94 -7.11 -4.41 11.62
N GLU A 95 -7.79 -4.12 12.73
CA GLU A 95 -8.65 -5.06 13.44
C GLU A 95 -9.90 -5.39 12.62
N GLU A 96 -10.58 -4.37 12.08
CA GLU A 96 -11.76 -4.49 11.22
C GLU A 96 -11.44 -5.33 9.96
N ASP A 97 -10.27 -5.11 9.36
CA ASP A 97 -9.82 -5.85 8.17
C ASP A 97 -9.17 -7.21 8.50
N GLY A 98 -9.10 -7.60 9.77
CA GLY A 98 -8.54 -8.89 10.20
C GLY A 98 -7.05 -9.07 9.88
N ILE A 99 -6.28 -7.98 9.84
CA ILE A 99 -4.87 -8.01 9.46
C ILE A 99 -4.00 -8.48 10.61
N MET A 100 -3.23 -9.54 10.36
CA MET A 100 -2.22 -10.00 11.31
C MET A 100 -1.12 -8.95 11.49
N ILE A 101 -0.94 -8.50 12.72
CA ILE A 101 0.11 -7.55 13.09
C ILE A 101 1.45 -8.28 13.19
N SER A 102 2.29 -8.13 12.15
CA SER A 102 3.67 -8.60 12.16
C SER A 102 4.56 -7.73 13.07
N GLY A 103 5.80 -8.18 13.33
CA GLY A 103 6.78 -7.39 14.09
C GLY A 103 7.05 -6.02 13.46
N GLU A 104 7.28 -5.97 12.15
CA GLU A 104 7.48 -4.71 11.40
C GLU A 104 6.22 -3.82 11.46
N LEU A 105 5.03 -4.39 11.26
CA LEU A 105 3.79 -3.63 11.31
C LEU A 105 3.54 -3.03 12.70
N LYS A 106 3.88 -3.77 13.76
CA LYS A 106 3.79 -3.29 15.14
C LYS A 106 4.70 -2.07 15.38
N GLU A 107 5.94 -2.13 14.90
CA GLU A 107 6.88 -0.99 15.03
C GLU A 107 6.38 0.24 14.27
N LEU A 108 5.84 0.06 13.06
CA LEU A 108 5.23 1.14 12.29
C LEU A 108 4.01 1.72 13.01
N LEU A 109 3.14 0.87 13.56
CA LEU A 109 1.98 1.30 14.33
C LEU A 109 2.36 2.10 15.57
N HIS A 110 3.42 1.74 16.28
CA HIS A 110 3.87 2.53 17.44
C HIS A 110 4.27 3.96 17.05
N LYS A 111 4.76 4.18 15.80
CA LYS A 111 5.13 5.50 15.29
C LYS A 111 3.92 6.29 14.81
N VAL A 112 3.00 5.65 14.10
CA VAL A 112 1.87 6.30 13.43
C VAL A 112 0.63 6.38 14.32
N CYS A 113 0.46 5.45 15.24
CA CYS A 113 -0.67 5.36 16.15
C CYS A 113 -0.12 5.10 17.57
N PRO A 114 0.51 6.09 18.23
CA PRO A 114 0.96 5.91 19.61
C PRO A 114 -0.23 5.63 20.53
N LEU A 115 0.01 4.95 21.66
CA LEU A 115 -0.98 4.73 22.72
C LEU A 115 -1.13 5.99 23.57
#